data_AF-A0A934FDY3-F1
#
_entry.id   AF-A0A934FDY3-F1
#
_cell.length_a   1.000
_cell.length_b   1.000
_cell.length_c   1.000
_cell.angle_alpha   90.00
_cell.angle_beta   90.00
_cell.angle_gamma   90.00
#
_symmetry.space_group_name_H-M   'P 1'
#
loop_
_entity.id
_entity.type
_entity.pdbx_description
1 polymer ?
#
loop_
_entity_poly.entity_id
_entity_poly.type
_entity_poly.pdbx_seq_one_letter_code
_entity_poly.pdbx_strand_id
1 'polypeptide(L)' 'VHSYYVEPAAPEMIAGSTYYGIPFTSAVARDNIFAVQFHPEKSAQAGLQLLGNFMRWQP' A
#
# COMPACT_ATOMS: atom_id res chain seq x y z
N VAL A 1 14.77 6.56 7.45
CA VAL A 1 14.40 6.84 6.04
C VAL A 1 12.88 6.75 5.79
N HIS A 2 12.01 7.01 6.77
CA HIS A 2 10.54 6.92 6.62
C HIS A 2 9.84 8.19 7.14
N SER A 3 10.42 9.35 6.88
CA SER A 3 9.90 10.64 7.37
C SER A 3 8.83 11.26 6.46
N TYR A 4 8.59 10.66 5.29
CA TYR A 4 7.60 11.11 4.32
C TYR A 4 6.57 10.02 4.10
N TYR A 5 5.32 10.44 3.90
CA TYR A 5 4.21 9.60 3.48
C TYR A 5 3.43 10.36 2.41
N VAL A 6 2.63 9.62 1.62
CA VAL A 6 1.73 10.23 0.64
C VAL A 6 0.44 10.68 1.31
N GLU A 7 0.03 11.92 1.04
CA GLU A 7 -1.33 12.40 1.31
C GLU A 7 -2.06 12.48 -0.04
N PRO A 8 -2.87 11.47 -0.41
CA PRO A 8 -3.54 11.46 -1.70
C PRO A 8 -4.57 12.58 -1.78
N ALA A 9 -4.58 13.32 -2.89
CA ALA A 9 -5.61 14.34 -3.15
C ALA A 9 -7.04 13.73 -3.27
N ALA A 10 -7.13 12.44 -3.57
CA ALA A 10 -8.37 11.70 -3.71
C ALA A 10 -8.40 10.56 -2.67
N PRO A 11 -9.13 10.73 -1.54
CA PRO A 11 -9.14 9.77 -0.43
C PRO A 11 -9.63 8.37 -0.81
N GLU A 12 -10.44 8.25 -1.86
CA GLU A 12 -10.95 6.97 -2.38
C GLU A 12 -9.83 6.04 -2.89
N MET A 13 -8.63 6.57 -3.16
CA MET A 13 -7.49 5.76 -3.56
C MET A 13 -6.80 5.08 -2.38
N ILE A 14 -7.15 5.40 -1.13
CA ILE A 14 -6.52 4.83 0.06
C ILE A 14 -6.99 3.37 0.22
N ALA A 15 -6.07 2.45 -0.04
CA ALA A 15 -6.31 1.01 0.14
C ALA A 15 -5.88 0.51 1.53
N GLY A 16 -5.01 1.25 2.21
CA GLY A 16 -4.51 0.90 3.53
C GLY A 16 -3.93 2.09 4.27
N SER A 17 -4.18 2.14 5.57
CA SER A 17 -3.62 3.13 6.49
C SER A 17 -2.85 2.44 7.61
N THR A 18 -1.82 3.11 8.12
CA THR A 18 -1.03 2.64 9.25
C THR A 18 -0.91 3.75 10.28
N TYR A 19 -0.81 3.39 11.54
CA TYR A 19 -0.61 4.33 12.62
C TYR A 19 0.83 4.27 13.13
N TYR A 20 1.54 5.39 13.07
CA TYR A 20 2.87 5.55 13.64
C TYR A 20 3.06 7.00 14.11
N GLY A 21 2.66 7.28 15.36
CA GLY A 21 2.53 8.64 15.90
C GLY A 21 1.32 9.40 15.34
N ILE A 22 1.09 9.31 14.04
CA ILE A 22 -0.08 9.80 13.31
C ILE A 22 -0.61 8.69 12.37
N PRO A 23 -1.90 8.72 11.98
CA PRO A 23 -2.38 7.90 10.87
C PRO A 23 -1.79 8.43 9.55
N PHE A 24 -1.36 7.53 8.68
CA PHE A 24 -0.89 7.87 7.34
C PHE A 24 -1.26 6.79 6.32
N THR A 25 -1.30 7.18 5.04
CA THR A 25 -1.58 6.26 3.94
C THR A 25 -0.38 5.36 3.69
N SER A 26 -0.55 4.05 3.88
CA SER A 26 0.51 3.05 3.69
C SER A 26 0.32 2.19 2.44
N ALA A 27 -0.88 2.22 1.83
CA ALA A 27 -1.17 1.61 0.56
C ALA A 27 -2.21 2.41 -0.24
N VAL A 28 -2.01 2.51 -1.55
CA VAL A 28 -2.99 3.09 -2.49
C VAL A 28 -3.29 2.10 -3.63
N ALA A 29 -4.52 2.16 -4.13
CA ALA A 29 -4.97 1.38 -5.28
C ALA A 29 -5.91 2.20 -6.17
N ARG A 30 -5.74 2.09 -7.48
CA ARG A 30 -6.67 2.65 -8.47
C ARG A 30 -6.51 1.90 -9.79
N ASP A 31 -7.61 1.34 -10.29
CA ASP A 31 -7.62 0.54 -11.52
C ASP A 31 -6.51 -0.53 -11.47
N ASN A 32 -5.56 -0.51 -12.40
CA ASN A 32 -4.43 -1.42 -12.47
C ASN A 32 -3.18 -0.96 -11.70
N ILE A 33 -3.27 0.14 -10.94
CA ILE A 33 -2.16 0.70 -10.16
C ILE A 33 -2.32 0.30 -8.69
N PHE A 34 -1.25 -0.26 -8.13
CA PHE A 34 -1.13 -0.56 -6.70
C PHE A 34 0.25 -0.12 -6.20
N ALA A 35 0.30 0.59 -5.07
CA ALA A 35 1.55 1.03 -4.47
C ALA A 35 1.49 0.94 -2.94
N VAL A 36 2.62 0.62 -2.33
CA VAL A 36 2.77 0.45 -0.88
C VAL A 36 3.99 1.22 -0.37
N GLN A 37 3.87 1.78 0.84
CA GLN A 37 4.97 2.47 1.50
C GLN A 37 5.97 1.48 2.13
N PHE A 38 5.51 0.29 2.52
CA PHE A 38 6.37 -0.77 3.04
C PHE A 38 6.98 -1.61 1.92
N HIS A 39 7.90 -2.49 2.28
CA HIS A 39 8.62 -3.37 1.37
C HIS A 39 7.98 -4.77 1.35
N PRO A 40 7.07 -5.10 0.41
CA PRO A 40 6.41 -6.40 0.39
C PRO A 40 7.41 -7.54 0.27
N GLU A 41 8.54 -7.35 -0.41
CA GLU A 41 9.63 -8.33 -0.52
C GLU A 41 10.33 -8.64 0.81
N LYS A 42 10.18 -7.76 1.81
CA LYS A 42 10.71 -7.92 3.18
C LYS A 42 9.64 -8.32 4.19
N SER A 43 8.39 -8.55 3.75
CA SER A 43 7.25 -8.87 4.62
C SER A 43 6.91 -10.37 4.66
N ALA A 44 7.85 -11.24 4.25
CA ALA A 44 7.72 -12.71 4.30
C ALA A 44 6.41 -13.21 3.64
N GLN A 45 5.68 -14.12 4.29
CA GLN A 45 4.46 -14.72 3.74
C GLN A 45 3.39 -13.69 3.39
N ALA A 46 3.20 -12.66 4.23
CA ALA A 46 2.22 -11.60 3.95
C ALA A 46 2.59 -10.82 2.68
N GLY A 47 3.87 -10.54 2.50
CA GLY A 47 4.41 -9.92 1.30
C GLY A 47 4.18 -10.73 0.02
N LEU A 48 4.50 -12.02 0.06
CA LEU A 48 4.26 -12.94 -1.05
C LEU A 48 2.77 -13.06 -1.39
N GLN A 49 1.91 -13.11 -0.39
CA GLN A 49 0.46 -13.13 -0.59
C GLN A 49 -0.03 -11.86 -1.29
N LEU A 50 0.43 -10.68 -0.84
CA LEU A 50 0.07 -9.41 -1.44
C LEU A 50 0.53 -9.30 -2.90
N LEU A 51 1.77 -9.69 -3.20
CA LEU A 51 2.26 -9.75 -4.59
C LEU A 51 1.47 -10.75 -5.44
N GLY A 52 1.13 -11.92 -4.89
CA GLY A 52 0.30 -12.90 -5.57
C GLY A 52 -1.12 -12.37 -5.86
N ASN A 53 -1.71 -11.59 -4.94
CA ASN A 53 -3.00 -10.95 -5.16
C ASN A 53 -2.93 -9.92 -6.29
N PHE A 54 -1.87 -9.10 -6.31
CA PHE A 54 -1.64 -8.15 -7.39
C PHE A 54 -1.52 -8.84 -8.75
N MET A 55 -0.78 -9.94 -8.84
CA MET A 55 -0.64 -10.72 -10.09
C MET A 55 -1.95 -11.32 -10.61
N ARG A 56 -2.93 -11.56 -9.74
CA ARG A 56 -4.25 -12.09 -10.09
C ARG A 56 -5.32 -11.00 -10.20
N TRP A 57 -4.93 -9.75 -10.00
CA TRP A 57 -5.86 -8.63 -9.95
C TRP A 57 -6.53 -8.44 -11.32
N GLN A 58 -7.86 -8.33 -11.30
CA GLN A 58 -8.70 -8.01 -12.47
C GLN A 58 -9.47 -6.73 -12.13
N PRO A 59 -8.98 -5.56 -12.53
CA PRO A 59 -9.59 -4.28 -12.21
C PRO A 59 -10.87 -4.01 -12.99
#